data_AF-Q5MMR0-F1
#
_entry.id   AF-Q5MMR0-F1
#
_cell.length_a   1.000
_cell.length_b   1.000
_cell.length_c   1.000
_cell.angle_alpha   90.00
_cell.angle_beta   90.00
_cell.angle_gamma   90.00
#
_symmetry.space_group_name_H-M   'P 1'
#
loop_
_entity.id
_entity.type
_entity.pdbx_description
1 polymer ?
#
loop_
_entity_poly.entity_id
_entity_poly.type
_entity_poly.pdbx_seq_one_letter_code
_entity_poly.pdbx_strand_id
1 'polypeptide(L)' 'MAGATVTVDDVRKGQRATGPATVLAIGTATPATCVYQADYPDYYFRITKRDHLTDLKEKLKRMC' A
#
# COMPACT_ATOMS: atom_id res chain seq x y z
N MET A 1 -25.66 -36.16 -36.98
CA MET A 1 -25.08 -35.66 -35.72
C MET A 1 -25.22 -34.15 -35.71
N ALA A 2 -26.30 -33.60 -35.16
CA ALA A 2 -26.45 -32.14 -35.06
C ALA A 2 -25.51 -31.64 -33.96
N GLY A 3 -24.49 -30.87 -34.34
CA GLY A 3 -23.60 -30.22 -33.37
C GLY A 3 -24.40 -29.22 -32.55
N ALA A 4 -24.38 -29.35 -31.23
CA ALA A 4 -25.07 -28.42 -30.34
C ALA A 4 -24.55 -26.99 -30.58
N THR A 5 -25.44 -26.08 -30.96
CA THR A 5 -25.14 -24.65 -31.08
C THR A 5 -25.03 -24.07 -29.68
N VAL A 6 -23.81 -23.73 -29.26
CA VAL A 6 -23.57 -23.10 -27.96
C VAL A 6 -24.18 -21.70 -27.95
N THR A 7 -25.02 -21.41 -26.95
CA THR A 7 -25.64 -20.08 -26.81
C THR A 7 -24.75 -19.14 -26.00
N VAL A 8 -25.00 -17.83 -26.12
CA VAL A 8 -24.28 -16.82 -25.32
C VAL A 8 -24.48 -17.01 -23.82
N ASP A 9 -25.65 -17.49 -23.39
CA ASP A 9 -25.96 -17.77 -21.99
C ASP A 9 -25.20 -18.99 -21.45
N ASP A 10 -25.03 -20.03 -22.27
CA ASP A 10 -24.22 -21.20 -21.92
C ASP A 10 -22.76 -20.81 -21.70
N VAL A 11 -22.21 -19.98 -22.58
CA VAL A 11 -20.84 -19.45 -22.44
C VAL A 11 -20.73 -18.61 -21.16
N ARG A 12 -21.68 -17.71 -20.91
CA ARG A 12 -21.65 -16.82 -19.74
C ARG A 12 -21.77 -17.58 -18.43
N LYS A 13 -22.60 -18.62 -18.39
CA LYS A 13 -22.77 -19.49 -17.22
C LYS A 13 -21.53 -20.35 -16.95
N GLY A 14 -20.85 -20.83 -17.99
CA GLY A 14 -19.59 -21.58 -17.86
C GLY A 14 -18.40 -20.72 -17.41
N GLN A 15 -18.41 -19.42 -17.71
CA GLN A 15 -17.31 -18.50 -17.34
C GLN A 15 -17.44 -17.86 -15.96
N ARG A 16 -18.64 -17.77 -15.37
CA ARG A 16 -18.84 -17.04 -14.11
C ARG A 16 -18.43 -17.86 -12.89
N ALA A 17 -17.87 -17.19 -11.88
CA ALA A 17 -17.67 -17.79 -10.56
C ALA A 17 -19.01 -18.00 -9.83
N THR A 18 -19.08 -19.00 -8.95
CA THR A 18 -20.31 -19.39 -8.23
C THR A 18 -20.29 -19.05 -6.75
N GLY A 19 -19.32 -18.25 -6.28
CA GLY A 19 -19.15 -17.90 -4.88
C GLY A 19 -18.88 -16.42 -4.64
N PRO A 20 -18.93 -15.98 -3.37
CA PRO A 20 -18.53 -14.63 -3.00
C PRO A 20 -17.02 -14.42 -3.24
N ALA A 21 -16.62 -13.18 -3.48
CA ALA A 21 -15.21 -12.82 -3.53
C ALA A 21 -14.56 -13.03 -2.16
N THR A 22 -13.38 -13.64 -2.13
CA THR A 22 -12.62 -13.91 -0.90
C THR A 22 -11.17 -13.47 -1.08
N VAL A 23 -10.56 -12.96 -0.01
CA VAL A 23 -9.13 -12.64 0.00
C VAL A 23 -8.36 -13.95 0.14
N LEU A 24 -7.60 -14.31 -0.88
CA LEU A 24 -6.81 -15.55 -0.88
C LEU A 24 -5.44 -15.38 -0.23
N ALA A 25 -4.85 -14.18 -0.31
CA ALA A 25 -3.59 -13.86 0.34
C ALA A 25 -3.41 -12.35 0.49
N ILE A 26 -2.59 -11.94 1.46
CA ILE A 26 -2.08 -10.57 1.62
C ILE A 26 -0.57 -10.67 1.83
N GLY A 27 0.19 -9.92 1.04
CA GLY A 27 1.64 -9.78 1.20
C GLY A 27 2.02 -8.32 1.39
N THR A 28 2.96 -8.05 2.30
CA THR A 28 3.53 -6.72 2.54
C THR A 28 5.06 -6.78 2.47
N ALA A 29 5.67 -5.66 2.10
CA ALA A 29 7.12 -5.47 2.12
C ALA A 29 7.45 -4.01 2.42
N THR A 30 8.49 -3.77 3.21
CA THR A 30 9.02 -2.44 3.51
C THR A 30 10.54 -2.43 3.34
N PRO A 31 11.15 -1.26 3.06
CA PRO A 31 12.61 -1.12 3.06
C PRO A 31 13.20 -1.52 4.43
N ALA A 32 14.45 -1.99 4.43
CA ALA A 32 15.15 -2.38 5.67
C ALA A 32 15.41 -1.18 6.59
N THR A 33 15.60 0.01 6.02
CA THR A 33 15.86 1.23 6.78
C THR A 33 14.59 1.71 7.48
N CYS A 34 14.63 1.76 8.81
CA CYS A 34 13.59 2.35 9.64
C CYS A 34 14.19 3.53 10.42
N VAL A 35 13.54 4.69 10.35
CA VAL A 35 13.88 5.87 11.16
C VAL A 35 12.72 6.10 12.12
N TYR A 36 13.00 6.07 13.42
CA TYR A 36 11.98 6.28 14.42
C TYR A 36 11.53 7.74 14.44
N GLN A 37 10.24 7.94 14.71
CA GLN A 37 9.65 9.27 14.75
C GLN A 37 10.33 10.20 15.77
N ALA A 38 10.75 9.66 16.93
CA ALA A 38 11.49 10.41 17.94
C ALA A 38 12.84 10.94 17.42
N ASP A 39 13.50 10.20 16.53
CA ASP A 39 14.81 10.54 15.97
C ASP A 39 14.70 11.35 14.66
N TYR A 40 13.52 11.32 14.03
CA TYR A 40 13.32 11.87 12.69
C TYR A 40 13.59 13.38 12.60
N PRO A 41 13.14 14.24 13.54
CA PRO A 41 13.45 15.67 13.51
C PRO A 41 14.96 15.95 13.58
N ASP A 42 15.70 15.19 14.40
CA ASP A 42 17.15 15.34 14.51
C ASP A 42 17.87 14.82 13.27
N TYR A 43 17.47 13.64 12.78
CA TYR A 43 18.00 13.08 11.53
C TYR A 43 17.80 14.03 10.35
N TYR A 44 16.56 14.51 10.14
CA TYR A 44 16.18 15.31 8.99
C TYR A 44 16.88 16.68 8.95
N PHE A 45 16.95 17.39 10.09
CA PHE A 45 17.59 18.71 10.15
C PHE A 45 19.11 18.62 10.00
N ARG A 46 19.72 17.54 10.51
CA ARG A 46 21.15 17.27 10.33
C ARG A 46 21.52 17.02 8.88
N ILE A 47 20.84 16.07 8.21
CA ILE A 47 21.19 15.72 6.81
C ILE A 47 20.89 16.85 5.82
N THR A 48 19.93 17.71 6.13
CA THR A 48 19.58 18.86 5.29
C THR A 48 20.38 20.13 5.62
N LYS A 49 21.29 20.08 6.60
CA LYS A 49 22.10 21.23 7.07
C LYS A 49 21.25 22.39 7.61
N ARG A 50 20.14 22.08 8.28
CA ARG A 50 19.15 23.04 8.79
C ARG A 50 19.07 23.12 10.31
N ASP A 51 20.02 22.51 11.04
CA ASP A 51 20.00 22.49 12.52
C ASP A 51 19.92 23.88 13.19
N HIS A 52 20.31 24.94 12.49
CA HIS A 52 20.18 26.32 12.95
C HIS A 52 18.71 26.82 13.02
N LEU A 53 17.76 26.15 12.36
CA LEU A 53 16.34 26.52 12.37
C LEU A 53 15.61 25.84 13.55
N THR A 54 16.00 26.21 14.77
CA THR A 54 15.53 25.60 16.02
C THR A 54 14.02 25.67 16.19
N ASP A 55 13.39 26.81 15.88
CA ASP A 55 11.94 26.98 16.03
C ASP A 55 11.14 26.06 15.11
N LEU A 56 11.65 25.86 13.89
CA LEU A 56 11.03 24.96 12.92
C LEU A 56 11.20 23.50 13.35
N LYS A 57 12.34 23.16 13.94
CA LYS A 57 12.62 21.82 14.48
C LYS A 57 11.72 21.49 15.67
N GLU A 58 11.52 22.42 16.59
CA GLU A 58 10.60 22.27 17.72
C GLU A 58 9.14 22.18 17.26
N LYS A 59 8.76 22.93 16.22
CA LYS A 59 7.45 22.77 15.59
C LYS A 59 7.27 21.37 14.99
N LEU A 60 8.28 20.83 14.31
CA LEU A 60 8.23 19.47 13.75
C LEU A 60 8.07 18.42 14.85
N LYS A 61 8.84 18.50 15.94
CA LYS A 61 8.73 17.59 17.11
C LYS A 61 7.36 17.61 17.78
N ARG A 62 6.65 18.74 17.75
CA ARG A 62 5.31 18.85 18.35
C ARG A 62 4.21 18.27 17.45
N MET A 63 4.37 18.37 16.13
CA MET A 63 3.34 17.90 15.18
C MET A 63 3.31 16.38 15.04
N CYS A 64 4.46 15.72 15.20
CA CYS A 64 4.65 14.32 14.86
C CYS A 64 5.59 13.66 15.86
#